data_AF-A0A662Q3U0-F1
#
_entry.id   AF-A0A662Q3U0-F1
#
_cell.length_a   1.000
_cell.length_b   1.000
_cell.length_c   1.000
_cell.angle_alpha   90.00
_cell.angle_beta   90.00
_cell.angle_gamma   90.00
#
_symmetry.space_group_name_H-M   'P 1'
#
loop_
_entity.id
_entity.type
_entity.pdbx_description
1 polymer ?
#
loop_
_entity_poly.entity_id
_entity_poly.type
_entity_poly.pdbx_seq_one_letter_code
_entity_poly.pdbx_strand_id
1 'polypeptide(L)'
;MLQTLCEEAGLPLDKLEDYAFGREKNPIRYEWVATKAKREWKQGVLMLLLLYFFDKVARVKRILGYKDNIPRYDRKFFRDLLLQYADRFFLDGNYCIFCDERVSFSAEDPHFGRYLHLVTTHFPQLLIGKLDYRGLSEDRAIEKLRSLRKYFMGER
;
A
#
# COMPACT_ATOMS: atom_id res chain seq x y z
N MET A 1 5.64 2.04 -14.16
CA MET A 1 4.24 1.89 -13.72
C MET A 1 3.71 3.10 -12.96
N LEU A 2 4.29 3.51 -11.82
CA LEU A 2 3.78 4.68 -11.07
C LEU A 2 3.70 5.94 -11.94
N GLN A 3 4.79 6.26 -12.66
CA GLN A 3 4.85 7.41 -13.56
C GLN A 3 3.65 7.44 -14.52
N THR A 4 3.45 6.35 -15.28
CA THR A 4 2.33 6.21 -16.23
C THR A 4 0.97 6.42 -15.57
N LEU A 5 0.75 5.83 -14.39
CA LEU A 5 -0.54 5.96 -13.70
C LEU A 5 -0.77 7.37 -13.14
N CYS A 6 0.28 8.07 -12.71
CA CYS A 6 0.21 9.47 -12.31
C CYS A 6 -0.11 10.38 -13.50
N GLU A 7 0.57 10.19 -14.63
CA GLU A 7 0.32 10.93 -15.87
C GLU A 7 -1.12 10.73 -16.37
N GLU A 8 -1.60 9.49 -16.43
CA GLU A 8 -2.99 9.18 -16.77
C GLU A 8 -4.01 9.82 -15.81
N ALA A 9 -3.63 9.99 -14.55
CA ALA A 9 -4.45 10.65 -13.53
C ALA A 9 -4.29 12.18 -13.51
N GLY A 10 -3.48 12.76 -14.39
CA GLY A 10 -3.18 14.19 -14.35
C GLY A 10 -2.58 14.63 -13.01
N LEU A 11 -1.87 13.72 -12.31
CA LEU A 11 -1.16 13.99 -11.07
C LEU A 11 0.27 14.41 -11.40
N PRO A 12 0.67 15.67 -11.12
CA PRO A 12 2.01 16.15 -11.42
C PRO A 12 3.05 15.44 -10.52
N LEU A 13 3.89 14.62 -11.15
CA LEU A 13 4.90 13.77 -10.47
C LEU A 13 5.95 14.59 -9.71
N ASP A 14 6.40 15.69 -10.31
CA ASP A 14 7.38 16.63 -9.77
C ASP A 14 6.90 17.30 -8.47
N LYS A 15 5.59 17.32 -8.23
CA LYS A 15 4.98 17.91 -7.04
C LYS A 15 4.56 16.91 -5.95
N LEU A 16 4.67 15.61 -6.21
CA LEU A 16 4.18 14.60 -5.27
C LEU A 16 4.89 14.66 -3.92
N GLU A 17 6.20 14.89 -3.90
CA GLU A 17 6.94 15.03 -2.65
C GLU A 17 6.47 16.24 -1.85
N ASP A 18 6.35 17.40 -2.49
CA ASP A 18 5.92 18.62 -1.81
C ASP A 18 4.54 18.47 -1.18
N TYR A 19 3.61 17.80 -1.88
CA TYR A 19 2.28 17.49 -1.34
C TYR A 19 2.34 16.45 -0.22
N ALA A 20 3.09 15.36 -0.40
CA ALA A 20 3.23 14.30 0.60
C ALA A 20 3.75 14.84 1.93
N PHE A 21 4.78 15.69 1.88
CA PHE A 21 5.44 16.25 3.04
C PHE A 21 4.79 17.55 3.54
N GLY A 22 3.78 18.08 2.83
CA GLY A 22 3.05 19.28 3.22
C GLY A 22 3.84 20.57 3.05
N ARG A 23 4.86 20.57 2.18
CA ARG A 23 5.60 21.78 1.78
C ARG A 23 4.73 22.67 0.90
N GLU A 24 3.91 22.05 0.06
CA GLU A 24 2.87 22.71 -0.72
C GLU A 24 1.51 22.06 -0.45
N LYS A 25 0.44 22.85 -0.57
CA LYS A 25 -0.92 22.33 -0.54
C LYS A 25 -1.31 21.93 -1.96
N ASN A 26 -1.74 20.69 -2.16
CA ASN A 26 -2.36 20.31 -3.44
C ASN A 26 -3.70 21.08 -3.59
N PRO A 27 -3.83 21.98 -4.58
CA PRO A 27 -5.05 22.76 -4.77
C PRO A 27 -6.19 21.92 -5.37
N ILE A 28 -5.88 20.78 -5.99
CA ILE A 28 -6.83 19.92 -6.69
C ILE A 28 -7.16 18.70 -5.83
N ARG A 29 -8.47 18.40 -5.71
CA ARG A 29 -8.93 17.15 -5.12
C ARG A 29 -9.05 16.08 -6.19
N TYR A 30 -8.25 15.04 -6.07
CA TYR A 30 -8.29 13.87 -6.95
C TYR A 30 -9.30 12.83 -6.43
N GLU A 31 -10.54 13.28 -6.17
CA GLU A 31 -11.55 12.45 -5.52
C GLU A 31 -12.00 11.26 -6.34
N TRP A 32 -11.96 11.41 -7.65
CA TRP A 32 -12.26 10.33 -8.58
C TRP A 32 -11.26 9.17 -8.42
N VAL A 33 -9.97 9.42 -8.14
CA VAL A 33 -8.96 8.36 -7.90
C VAL A 33 -9.41 7.52 -6.72
N ALA A 34 -9.72 8.18 -5.61
CA ALA A 34 -10.04 7.50 -4.37
C ALA A 34 -11.43 6.83 -4.40
N THR A 35 -12.39 7.41 -5.12
CA THR A 35 -13.74 6.85 -5.27
C THR A 35 -13.76 5.65 -6.21
N LYS A 36 -12.95 5.67 -7.28
CA LYS A 36 -12.87 4.59 -8.26
C LYS A 36 -11.91 3.48 -7.88
N ALA A 37 -11.01 3.70 -6.91
CA ALA A 37 -9.97 2.75 -6.54
C ALA A 37 -10.44 1.31 -6.28
N LYS A 38 -11.65 1.10 -5.73
CA LYS A 38 -12.20 -0.26 -5.50
C LYS A 38 -12.81 -0.93 -6.74
N ARG A 39 -13.09 -0.15 -7.79
CA ARG A 39 -13.80 -0.60 -8.99
C ARG A 39 -12.90 -0.62 -10.22
N GLU A 40 -11.90 0.25 -10.26
CA GLU A 40 -10.98 0.42 -11.36
C GLU A 40 -9.54 0.15 -10.89
N TRP A 41 -8.92 -0.87 -11.48
CA TRP A 41 -7.63 -1.38 -11.02
C TRP A 41 -6.52 -0.34 -11.12
N LYS A 42 -6.54 0.54 -12.14
CA LYS A 42 -5.51 1.57 -12.34
C LYS A 42 -5.42 2.51 -11.14
N GLN A 43 -6.56 2.96 -10.64
CA GLN A 43 -6.67 3.86 -9.49
C GLN A 43 -6.36 3.13 -8.19
N GLY A 44 -6.79 1.87 -8.06
CA GLY A 44 -6.41 1.02 -6.93
C GLY A 44 -4.90 0.81 -6.84
N VAL A 45 -4.27 0.41 -7.94
CA VAL A 45 -2.82 0.22 -8.05
C VAL A 45 -2.07 1.55 -7.86
N LEU A 46 -2.56 2.66 -8.43
CA LEU A 46 -2.00 3.98 -8.20
C LEU A 46 -1.97 4.33 -6.70
N MET A 47 -3.09 4.15 -6.00
CA MET A 47 -3.14 4.41 -4.55
C MET A 47 -2.16 3.53 -3.77
N LEU A 48 -2.04 2.24 -4.13
CA LEU A 48 -1.08 1.33 -3.52
C LEU A 48 0.36 1.74 -3.81
N LEU A 49 0.71 2.12 -5.04
CA LEU A 49 2.05 2.60 -5.36
C LEU A 49 2.38 3.89 -4.62
N LEU A 50 1.45 4.85 -4.55
CA LEU A 50 1.64 6.05 -3.72
C LEU A 50 1.87 5.67 -2.25
N LEU A 51 1.15 4.67 -1.73
CA LEU A 51 1.38 4.18 -0.38
C LEU A 51 2.75 3.51 -0.22
N TYR A 52 3.22 2.75 -1.21
CA TYR A 52 4.53 2.11 -1.21
C TYR A 52 5.65 3.16 -1.14
N PHE A 53 5.64 4.16 -2.02
CA PHE A 53 6.69 5.18 -2.09
C PHE A 53 6.68 6.14 -0.89
N PHE A 54 5.50 6.51 -0.39
CA PHE A 54 5.40 7.50 0.69
C PHE A 54 5.18 6.89 2.07
N ASP A 55 4.97 5.58 2.18
CA ASP A 55 4.91 4.78 3.42
C ASP A 55 3.82 5.19 4.44
N LYS A 56 3.00 6.20 4.14
CA LYS A 56 1.98 6.69 5.08
C LYS A 56 0.69 7.06 4.37
N VAL A 57 -0.40 6.48 4.86
CA VAL A 57 -1.78 6.81 4.46
C VAL A 57 -2.05 8.32 4.50
N ALA A 58 -1.59 9.04 5.54
CA ALA A 58 -1.77 10.49 5.63
C ALA A 58 -1.08 11.24 4.47
N ARG A 59 0.10 10.79 4.04
CA ARG A 59 0.81 11.41 2.91
C ARG A 59 0.08 11.17 1.59
N VAL A 60 -0.44 9.95 1.39
CA VAL A 60 -1.28 9.65 0.22
C VAL A 60 -2.54 10.53 0.22
N LYS A 61 -3.17 10.77 1.37
CA LYS A 61 -4.31 11.70 1.47
C LYS A 61 -3.92 13.11 1.04
N ARG A 62 -2.79 13.65 1.49
CA ARG A 62 -2.33 14.99 1.10
C ARG A 62 -2.03 15.09 -0.39
N ILE A 63 -1.36 14.07 -0.95
CA ILE A 63 -1.13 13.96 -2.40
C ILE A 63 -2.45 14.06 -3.17
N LEU A 64 -3.53 13.46 -2.66
CA LEU A 64 -4.85 13.50 -3.31
C LEU A 64 -5.67 14.76 -2.97
N GLY A 65 -5.12 15.73 -2.24
CA GLY A 65 -5.79 16.98 -1.85
C GLY A 65 -6.72 16.86 -0.64
N TYR A 66 -6.60 15.78 0.13
CA TYR A 66 -7.41 15.52 1.32
C TYR A 66 -6.72 15.92 2.62
N LYS A 67 -7.53 16.23 3.64
CA LYS A 67 -7.05 16.41 5.02
C LYS A 67 -6.69 15.04 5.63
N ASP A 68 -5.68 15.03 6.50
CA ASP A 68 -5.17 13.83 7.18
C ASP A 68 -6.27 13.06 7.94
N ASN A 69 -7.23 13.80 8.52
CA ASN A 69 -8.28 13.29 9.40
C ASN A 69 -9.50 12.69 8.68
N ILE A 70 -9.51 12.62 7.34
CA ILE A 70 -10.63 12.01 6.61
C ILE A 70 -10.63 10.48 6.82
N PRO A 71 -11.65 9.86 7.43
CA PRO A 71 -11.61 8.43 7.80
C PRO A 71 -11.66 7.47 6.61
N ARG A 72 -12.20 7.93 5.46
CA ARG A 72 -12.58 7.10 4.30
C ARG A 72 -11.43 6.27 3.68
N TYR A 73 -10.18 6.65 3.91
CA TYR A 73 -8.98 6.01 3.35
C TYR A 73 -8.04 5.62 4.49
N ASP A 74 -8.40 4.62 5.28
CA ASP A 74 -7.63 4.12 6.41
C ASP A 74 -6.81 2.87 6.04
N ARG A 75 -6.10 2.29 7.02
CA ARG A 75 -5.31 1.06 6.78
C ARG A 75 -6.16 -0.10 6.28
N LYS A 76 -7.41 -0.23 6.74
CA LYS A 76 -8.31 -1.30 6.29
C LYS A 76 -8.62 -1.12 4.80
N PHE A 77 -8.94 0.09 4.37
CA PHE A 77 -9.19 0.39 2.96
C PHE A 77 -8.02 -0.04 2.07
N PHE A 78 -6.77 0.30 2.46
CA PHE A 78 -5.59 -0.10 1.68
C PHE A 78 -5.31 -1.60 1.74
N ARG A 79 -5.59 -2.29 2.85
CA ARG A 79 -5.51 -3.77 2.89
C ARG A 79 -6.51 -4.42 1.94
N ASP A 80 -7.76 -3.95 1.95
CA ASP A 80 -8.79 -4.46 1.04
C ASP A 80 -8.38 -4.22 -0.43
N LEU A 81 -7.82 -3.04 -0.76
CA LEU A 81 -7.27 -2.76 -2.09
C LEU A 81 -6.09 -3.66 -2.44
N LEU A 82 -5.15 -3.86 -1.51
CA LEU A 82 -3.96 -4.68 -1.74
C LEU A 82 -4.33 -6.13 -1.99
N LEU A 83 -5.30 -6.66 -1.25
CA LEU A 83 -5.86 -7.99 -1.51
C LEU A 83 -6.46 -8.02 -2.91
N GLN A 84 -7.39 -7.11 -3.21
CA GLN A 84 -8.10 -7.10 -4.50
C GLN A 84 -7.18 -6.99 -5.72
N TYR A 85 -6.06 -6.27 -5.63
CA TYR A 85 -5.17 -6.01 -6.76
C TYR A 85 -3.77 -6.61 -6.62
N ALA A 86 -3.59 -7.60 -5.74
CA ALA A 86 -2.29 -8.23 -5.48
C ALA A 86 -1.60 -8.71 -6.77
N ASP A 87 -2.36 -9.34 -7.66
CA ASP A 87 -1.83 -9.90 -8.92
C ASP A 87 -1.20 -8.86 -9.85
N ARG A 88 -1.56 -7.57 -9.71
CA ARG A 88 -1.01 -6.50 -10.56
C ARG A 88 0.46 -6.19 -10.28
N PHE A 89 0.99 -6.68 -9.17
CA PHE A 89 2.39 -6.53 -8.79
C PHE A 89 3.24 -7.76 -9.13
N PHE A 90 2.67 -8.73 -9.86
CA PHE A 90 3.37 -9.93 -10.27
C PHE A 90 3.31 -10.14 -11.78
N LEU A 91 4.41 -10.64 -12.34
CA LEU A 91 4.56 -11.02 -13.74
C LEU A 91 4.80 -12.53 -13.85
N ASP A 92 4.45 -13.12 -14.99
CA ASP A 92 4.75 -14.51 -15.39
C ASP A 92 4.67 -15.53 -14.23
N GLY A 93 3.53 -15.52 -13.52
CA GLY A 93 3.31 -16.33 -12.32
C GLY A 93 3.62 -15.55 -11.05
N ASN A 94 4.78 -15.79 -10.44
CA ASN A 94 5.14 -15.26 -9.12
C ASN A 94 6.38 -14.36 -9.15
N TYR A 95 6.71 -13.74 -10.30
CA TYR A 95 7.78 -12.74 -10.36
C TYR A 95 7.28 -11.43 -9.73
N CYS A 96 7.80 -11.06 -8.56
CA CYS A 96 7.40 -9.83 -7.87
C CYS A 96 8.12 -8.63 -8.47
N ILE A 97 7.38 -7.62 -8.93
CA ILE A 97 7.99 -6.43 -9.56
C ILE A 97 8.78 -5.55 -8.59
N PHE A 98 8.58 -5.72 -7.28
CA PHE A 98 9.30 -4.95 -6.27
C PHE A 98 10.57 -5.65 -5.80
N CYS A 99 10.56 -6.98 -5.72
CA CYS A 99 11.76 -7.76 -5.39
C CYS A 99 12.66 -7.98 -6.60
N ASP A 100 12.11 -7.86 -7.82
CA ASP A 100 12.80 -8.21 -9.06
C ASP A 100 13.26 -9.67 -9.11
N GLU A 101 12.45 -10.58 -8.54
CA GLU A 101 12.72 -12.01 -8.51
C GLU A 101 11.43 -12.84 -8.41
N ARG A 102 11.55 -14.16 -8.64
CA ARG A 102 10.45 -15.12 -8.45
C ARG A 102 10.32 -15.48 -6.97
N VAL A 103 9.12 -15.27 -6.43
CA VAL A 103 8.81 -15.55 -5.04
C VAL A 103 8.13 -16.92 -4.92
N SER A 104 8.64 -17.76 -4.02
CA SER A 104 7.95 -18.97 -3.57
C SER A 104 7.11 -18.65 -2.34
N PHE A 105 5.83 -18.98 -2.38
CA PHE A 105 4.95 -18.94 -1.22
C PHE A 105 4.18 -20.27 -1.15
N SER A 106 4.04 -20.81 0.05
CA SER A 106 3.41 -22.11 0.34
C SER A 106 1.88 -22.08 0.37
N ALA A 107 1.27 -21.02 -0.15
CA ALA A 107 -0.19 -20.84 -0.09
C ALA A 107 -0.90 -21.72 -1.13
N GLU A 108 -1.99 -22.37 -0.71
CA GLU A 108 -2.89 -23.12 -1.60
C GLU A 108 -3.56 -22.21 -2.65
N ASP A 109 -3.85 -20.97 -2.27
CA ASP A 109 -4.33 -19.92 -3.18
C ASP A 109 -3.16 -19.01 -3.61
N PRO A 110 -2.75 -19.03 -4.90
CA PRO A 110 -1.68 -18.18 -5.40
C PRO A 110 -1.97 -16.67 -5.25
N HIS A 111 -3.23 -16.24 -5.39
CA HIS A 111 -3.60 -14.84 -5.24
C HIS A 111 -3.40 -14.38 -3.80
N PHE A 112 -3.86 -15.19 -2.84
CA PHE A 112 -3.64 -14.92 -1.43
C PHE A 112 -2.15 -14.97 -1.06
N GLY A 113 -1.37 -15.89 -1.64
CA GLY A 113 0.09 -15.94 -1.47
C GLY A 113 0.80 -14.67 -1.94
N ARG A 114 0.39 -14.11 -3.08
CA ARG A 114 0.86 -12.81 -3.59
C ARG A 114 0.49 -11.67 -2.66
N TYR A 115 -0.77 -11.60 -2.23
CA TYR A 115 -1.22 -10.61 -1.24
C TYR A 115 -0.36 -10.69 0.04
N LEU A 116 -0.13 -11.89 0.54
CA LEU A 116 0.64 -12.13 1.74
C LEU A 116 2.09 -11.66 1.61
N HIS A 117 2.74 -12.00 0.49
CA HIS A 117 4.07 -11.51 0.19
C HIS A 117 4.11 -9.98 0.16
N LEU A 118 3.18 -9.34 -0.56
CA LEU A 118 3.11 -7.88 -0.65
C LEU A 118 2.89 -7.23 0.71
N VAL A 119 1.91 -7.68 1.48
CA VAL A 119 1.55 -7.03 2.76
C VAL A 119 2.63 -7.20 3.82
N THR A 120 3.43 -8.26 3.75
CA THR A 120 4.49 -8.55 4.75
C THR A 120 5.86 -8.00 4.35
N THR A 121 6.11 -7.78 3.06
CA THR A 121 7.42 -7.38 2.52
C THR A 121 7.42 -5.94 2.03
N HIS A 122 6.37 -5.51 1.33
CA HIS A 122 6.33 -4.20 0.66
C HIS A 122 5.34 -3.22 1.27
N PHE A 123 4.32 -3.73 1.98
CA PHE A 123 3.33 -2.92 2.67
C PHE A 123 3.21 -3.22 4.18
N PRO A 124 4.33 -3.39 4.92
CA PRO A 124 4.27 -3.74 6.35
C PRO A 124 3.47 -2.74 7.18
N GLN A 125 3.47 -1.45 6.82
CA GLN A 125 2.69 -0.37 7.43
C GLN A 125 1.16 -0.60 7.43
N LEU A 126 0.68 -1.58 6.63
CA LEU A 126 -0.73 -1.98 6.63
C LEU A 126 -1.06 -3.01 7.71
N LEU A 127 -0.09 -3.79 8.17
CA LEU A 127 -0.27 -4.76 9.26
C LEU A 127 -0.23 -4.09 10.62
N ILE A 128 0.60 -3.07 10.74
CA ILE A 128 1.11 -2.50 12.00
C ILE A 128 1.24 -0.99 11.85
N GLY A 129 0.80 -0.22 12.85
CA GLY A 129 0.86 1.23 12.86
C GLY A 129 1.79 1.73 13.96
N LYS A 130 2.20 3.01 13.89
CA LYS A 130 3.06 3.61 14.93
C LYS A 130 2.52 3.45 16.36
N LEU A 131 1.19 3.49 16.53
CA LEU A 131 0.56 3.31 17.85
C LEU A 131 0.62 1.85 18.32
N ASP A 132 0.67 0.88 17.40
CA ASP A 132 0.73 -0.55 17.71
C ASP A 132 2.09 -0.98 18.32
N TYR A 133 3.10 -0.11 18.22
CA TYR A 133 4.45 -0.24 18.80
C TYR A 133 4.73 0.69 19.96
N ARG A 134 3.78 1.55 20.33
CA ARG A 134 4.03 2.53 21.38
C ARG A 134 4.33 1.79 22.69
N GLY A 135 5.55 1.97 23.20
CA GLY A 135 6.02 1.30 24.42
C GLY A 135 6.52 -0.14 24.24
N LEU A 136 6.63 -0.64 23.00
CA LEU A 136 7.31 -1.91 22.71
C LEU A 136 8.80 -1.68 22.47
N SER A 137 9.63 -2.60 22.95
CA SER A 137 11.03 -2.71 22.51
C SER A 137 11.09 -3.18 21.06
N GLU A 138 12.23 -2.96 20.41
CA GLU A 138 12.46 -3.35 19.02
C GLU A 138 12.27 -4.87 18.82
N ASP A 139 12.77 -5.69 19.74
CA ASP A 139 12.58 -7.15 19.71
C ASP A 139 11.10 -7.56 19.77
N ARG A 140 10.30 -6.92 20.64
CA ARG A 140 8.85 -7.20 20.75
C ARG A 140 8.08 -6.73 19.53
N ALA A 141 8.54 -5.65 18.89
CA ALA A 141 7.97 -5.19 17.62
C ALA A 141 8.22 -6.23 16.51
N ILE A 142 9.44 -6.78 16.45
CA ILE A 142 9.82 -7.84 15.52
C ILE A 142 9.04 -9.14 15.79
N GLU A 143 8.88 -9.54 17.05
CA GLU A 143 8.07 -10.71 17.42
C GLU A 143 6.60 -10.54 17.02
N LYS A 144 6.02 -9.35 17.24
CA LYS A 144 4.63 -9.06 16.83
C LYS A 144 4.48 -9.14 15.31
N LEU A 145 5.46 -8.63 14.55
CA LEU A 145 5.50 -8.79 13.09
C LEU A 145 5.61 -10.26 12.68
N ARG A 146 6.48 -11.04 13.32
CA ARG A 146 6.64 -12.48 13.05
C ARG A 146 5.37 -13.26 13.39
N SER A 147 4.72 -12.94 14.49
CA SER A 147 3.45 -13.57 14.90
C SER A 147 2.32 -13.28 13.91
N LEU A 148 2.21 -12.03 13.45
CA LEU A 148 1.27 -11.68 12.38
C LEU A 148 1.59 -12.41 11.08
N ARG A 149 2.87 -12.51 10.71
CA ARG A 149 3.30 -13.30 9.54
C ARG A 149 2.86 -14.77 9.66
N LYS A 150 3.11 -15.41 10.81
CA LYS A 150 2.66 -16.80 11.07
C LYS A 150 1.15 -16.95 10.98
N TYR A 151 0.39 -16.05 11.61
CA TYR A 151 -1.06 -16.04 11.56
C TYR A 151 -1.58 -15.99 10.12
N PHE A 152 -0.99 -15.15 9.27
CA PHE A 152 -1.40 -15.06 7.87
C PHE A 152 -0.83 -16.17 6.96
N MET A 153 0.28 -16.82 7.33
CA MET A 153 0.82 -18.01 6.64
C MET A 153 0.09 -19.31 7.01
N GLY A 154 -0.83 -19.28 7.99
CA GLY A 154 -1.55 -20.48 8.44
C GLY A 154 -0.72 -21.41 9.34
N GLU A 155 0.47 -20.97 9.77
CA GLU A 155 1.31 -21.71 10.71
C GLU A 155 0.75 -21.53 12.13
N ARG A 156 0.01 -22.53 12.62
CA ARG A 156 -0.44 -22.62 14.02
C ARG A 156 0.61 -23.29 14.90
#